data_AF-A0A925QXZ6-F1
#
_entry.id   AF-A0A925QXZ6-F1
#
_cell.length_a   1.000
_cell.length_b   1.000
_cell.length_c   1.000
_cell.angle_alpha   90.00
_cell.angle_beta   90.00
_cell.angle_gamma   90.00
#
_symmetry.space_group_name_H-M   'P 1'
#
loop_
_entity.id
_entity.type
_entity.pdbx_description
1 polymer ?
#
loop_
_entity_poly.entity_id
_entity_poly.type
_entity_poly.pdbx_seq_one_letter_code
_entity_poly.pdbx_strand_id
1 'polypeptide(L)'
;MRQMFSVLTPEQARYSIETAQHFDGWRAASERARKCAGSMSWKIVGGRTYLVRTHDRRGGQISLGPRSPETEAVFEQFWRDKQDAALRLRNAETRLAELARMNVALRLGRLPRLVAWLLT
;
A
#
# COMPACT_ATOMS: atom_id res chain seq x y z
N MET A 1 22.45 -29.58 -25.36
CA MET A 1 21.36 -28.63 -25.06
C MET A 1 20.91 -28.84 -23.62
N ARG A 2 21.17 -27.88 -22.72
CA ARG A 2 20.74 -27.98 -21.32
C ARG A 2 19.32 -27.44 -21.22
N GLN A 3 18.35 -28.29 -20.87
CA GLN A 3 16.96 -27.90 -20.63
C GLN A 3 16.93 -26.69 -19.68
N MET A 4 16.43 -25.56 -20.18
CA MET A 4 16.43 -24.26 -19.50
C MET A 4 15.19 -24.02 -18.62
N PHE A 5 14.34 -25.03 -18.47
CA PHE A 5 13.14 -24.97 -17.64
C PHE A 5 13.09 -26.21 -16.76
N SER A 6 13.22 -26.01 -15.44
CA SER A 6 12.90 -27.07 -14.47
C SER A 6 11.44 -26.91 -14.08
N VAL A 7 10.71 -28.01 -14.06
CA VAL A 7 9.37 -28.04 -13.46
C VAL A 7 9.52 -27.68 -11.98
N LEU A 8 8.66 -26.79 -11.47
CA LEU A 8 8.64 -26.45 -10.06
C LEU A 8 8.19 -27.65 -9.24
N THR A 9 8.78 -27.85 -8.06
CA THR A 9 8.23 -28.79 -7.10
C THR A 9 6.82 -28.34 -6.65
N PRO A 10 5.95 -29.23 -6.15
CA PRO A 10 4.64 -28.83 -5.64
C PRO A 10 4.68 -27.73 -4.58
N GLU A 11 5.69 -27.76 -3.71
CA GLU A 11 5.92 -26.72 -2.70
C GLU A 11 6.34 -25.39 -3.34
N GLN A 12 7.25 -25.43 -4.32
CA GLN A 12 7.64 -24.25 -5.08
C GLN A 12 6.46 -23.62 -5.84
N ALA A 13 5.63 -24.44 -6.46
CA ALA A 13 4.42 -23.99 -7.15
C ALA A 13 3.45 -23.31 -6.17
N ARG A 14 3.21 -23.94 -5.00
CA ARG A 14 2.36 -23.37 -3.94
C ARG A 14 2.82 -21.98 -3.50
N TYR A 15 4.09 -21.84 -3.11
CA TYR A 15 4.62 -20.55 -2.66
C TYR A 15 4.62 -19.49 -3.76
N SER A 16 4.80 -19.90 -5.03
CA SER A 16 4.72 -18.97 -6.16
C SER A 16 3.29 -18.40 -6.34
N ILE A 17 2.27 -19.25 -6.24
CA ILE A 17 0.85 -18.86 -6.33
C ILE A 17 0.47 -17.98 -5.14
N GLU A 18 0.84 -18.41 -3.94
CA GLU A 18 0.55 -17.69 -2.70
C GLU A 18 1.18 -16.29 -2.71
N THR A 19 2.42 -16.17 -3.18
CA THR A 19 3.10 -14.88 -3.34
C THR A 19 2.36 -13.98 -4.33
N ALA A 20 1.91 -14.50 -5.47
CA ALA A 20 1.17 -13.72 -6.45
C ALA A 20 -0.15 -13.18 -5.88
N GLN A 21 -0.92 -14.02 -5.18
CA GLN A 21 -2.18 -13.63 -4.54
C GLN A 21 -1.96 -12.55 -3.46
N HIS A 22 -0.96 -12.71 -2.62
CA HIS A 22 -0.65 -11.72 -1.60
C HIS A 22 -0.10 -10.41 -2.19
N PHE A 23 0.62 -10.48 -3.31
CA PHE A 23 1.07 -9.29 -4.02
C PHE A 23 -0.10 -8.49 -4.59
N ASP A 24 -1.12 -9.15 -5.14
CA ASP A 24 -2.35 -8.50 -5.58
C ASP A 24 -3.08 -7.81 -4.42
N GLY A 25 -3.18 -8.48 -3.28
CA GLY A 25 -3.73 -7.91 -2.05
C GLY A 25 -2.94 -6.67 -1.58
N TRP A 26 -1.61 -6.73 -1.62
CA TRP A 26 -0.76 -5.59 -1.31
C TRP A 26 -0.94 -4.44 -2.29
N ARG A 27 -1.06 -4.71 -3.61
CA ARG A 27 -1.31 -3.67 -4.62
C ARG A 27 -2.61 -2.93 -4.34
N ALA A 28 -3.69 -3.65 -4.04
CA ALA A 28 -4.97 -3.06 -3.68
C ALA A 28 -4.89 -2.24 -2.38
N ALA A 29 -4.22 -2.76 -1.35
CA ALA A 29 -4.00 -2.05 -0.08
C ALA A 29 -3.17 -0.77 -0.27
N SER A 30 -2.12 -0.84 -1.11
CA SER A 30 -1.25 0.29 -1.44
C SER A 30 -2.01 1.37 -2.19
N GLU A 31 -2.83 1.01 -3.17
CA GLU A 31 -3.69 1.97 -3.87
C GLU A 31 -4.68 2.65 -2.93
N ARG A 32 -5.32 1.89 -2.02
CA ARG A 32 -6.22 2.46 -1.01
C ARG A 32 -5.49 3.43 -0.09
N ALA A 33 -4.32 3.07 0.41
CA ALA A 33 -3.49 3.93 1.24
C ALA A 33 -3.09 5.23 0.50
N ARG A 34 -2.77 5.14 -0.79
CA ARG A 34 -2.49 6.31 -1.65
C ARG A 34 -3.71 7.20 -1.86
N LYS A 35 -4.91 6.64 -1.98
CA LYS A 35 -6.16 7.43 -2.04
C LYS A 35 -6.45 8.19 -0.74
N CYS A 36 -6.02 7.64 0.39
CA CYS A 36 -6.06 8.27 1.71
C CYS A 36 -4.85 9.19 1.98
N ALA A 37 -4.01 9.46 0.97
CA ALA A 37 -2.89 10.39 1.11
C ALA A 37 -3.36 11.81 1.43
N GLY A 38 -2.47 12.57 2.06
CA GLY A 38 -2.76 13.89 2.56
C GLY A 38 -3.13 13.91 4.05
N SER A 39 -3.68 15.03 4.51
CA SER A 39 -4.11 15.23 5.88
C SER A 39 -5.39 16.04 5.95
N MET A 40 -6.07 15.95 7.08
CA MET A 40 -7.22 16.78 7.39
C MET A 40 -7.02 17.38 8.78
N SER A 41 -7.24 18.69 8.91
CA SER A 41 -6.97 19.44 10.14
C SER A 41 -7.97 20.57 10.33
N TRP A 42 -8.28 20.88 11.59
CA TRP A 42 -9.05 22.06 11.95
C TRP A 42 -8.13 23.29 11.98
N LYS A 43 -8.58 24.39 11.37
CA LYS A 43 -7.87 25.68 11.34
C LYS A 43 -8.79 26.79 11.82
N ILE A 44 -8.30 27.64 12.72
CA ILE A 44 -9.03 28.80 13.22
C ILE A 44 -8.70 30.02 12.35
N VAL A 45 -9.73 30.68 11.82
CA VAL A 45 -9.61 31.91 11.02
C VAL A 45 -10.71 32.87 11.46
N GLY A 46 -10.34 34.06 11.92
CA GLY A 46 -11.31 35.11 12.32
C GLY A 46 -12.31 34.66 13.40
N GLY A 47 -11.88 33.83 14.36
CA GLY A 47 -12.73 33.31 15.44
C GLY A 47 -13.63 32.13 15.05
N ARG A 48 -13.60 31.68 13.79
CA ARG A 48 -14.34 30.49 13.32
C ARG A 48 -13.37 29.35 13.03
N THR A 49 -13.80 28.11 13.30
CA THR A 49 -13.02 26.89 13.05
C THR A 49 -13.46 26.27 11.73
N TYR A 50 -12.51 25.95 10.86
CA TYR A 50 -12.75 25.38 9.53
C TYR A 50 -12.03 24.06 9.37
N LEU A 51 -12.66 23.12 8.67
CA LEU A 51 -12.03 21.89 8.24
C LEU A 51 -11.18 22.17 7.01
N VAL A 52 -9.92 21.74 7.03
CA VAL A 52 -9.00 21.91 5.90
C VAL A 52 -8.47 20.54 5.48
N ARG A 53 -8.59 20.23 4.19
CA ARG A 53 -7.99 19.06 3.56
C ARG A 53 -6.71 19.47 2.82
N THR A 54 -5.63 18.77 3.10
CA THR A 54 -4.34 18.92 2.42
C THR A 54 -4.12 17.69 1.55
N HIS A 55 -4.01 17.85 0.23
CA HIS A 55 -3.92 16.70 -0.69
C HIS A 55 -2.50 16.14 -0.84
N ASP A 56 -1.46 16.97 -0.77
CA ASP A 56 -0.07 16.54 -0.91
C ASP A 56 0.92 17.45 -0.15
N ARG A 57 2.21 17.07 -0.15
CA ARG A 57 3.30 17.88 0.41
C ARG A 57 3.62 19.14 -0.42
N ARG A 58 3.07 19.27 -1.63
CA ARG A 58 3.31 20.41 -2.54
C ARG A 58 2.29 21.54 -2.36
N GLY A 59 1.30 21.37 -1.48
CA GLY A 59 0.67 22.49 -0.79
C GLY A 59 -0.77 22.81 -1.17
N GLY A 60 -1.48 21.93 -1.87
CA GLY A 60 -2.91 22.12 -2.13
C GLY A 60 -3.75 21.95 -0.86
N GLN A 61 -4.15 23.06 -0.23
CA GLN A 61 -5.09 23.09 0.89
C GLN A 61 -6.47 23.59 0.43
N ILE A 62 -7.52 22.86 0.76
CA ILE A 62 -8.90 23.21 0.46
C ILE A 62 -9.68 23.24 1.77
N SER A 63 -10.42 24.32 2.02
CA SER A 63 -11.37 24.35 3.13
C SER A 63 -12.63 23.56 2.75
N LEU A 64 -13.05 22.66 3.62
CA LEU A 64 -14.27 21.88 3.48
C LEU A 64 -15.48 22.53 4.18
N GLY A 65 -15.27 23.68 4.82
CA GLY A 65 -16.32 24.44 5.52
C GLY A 65 -16.08 24.63 7.01
N PRO A 66 -16.96 25.40 7.69
CA PRO A 66 -16.90 25.63 9.13
C PRO A 66 -17.22 24.35 9.91
N ARG A 67 -16.79 24.32 11.18
CA ARG A 67 -17.07 23.22 12.11
C ARG A 67 -18.58 23.08 12.33
N SER A 68 -19.08 21.89 12.02
CA SER A 68 -20.47 21.47 12.12
C SER A 68 -20.51 19.94 12.34
N PRO A 69 -21.65 19.36 12.76
CA PRO A 69 -21.78 17.91 12.90
C PRO A 69 -21.38 17.14 11.63
N GLU A 70 -21.69 17.70 10.45
CA GLU A 70 -21.37 17.10 9.15
C GLU A 70 -19.85 17.10 8.89
N THR A 71 -19.17 18.23 9.15
CA THR A 71 -17.72 18.31 8.92
C THR A 71 -16.93 17.53 9.98
N GLU A 72 -17.44 17.40 11.20
CA GLU A 72 -16.89 16.50 12.21
C GLU A 72 -17.00 15.03 11.78
N ALA A 73 -18.14 14.61 11.24
CA ALA A 73 -18.31 13.25 10.72
C ALA A 73 -17.32 12.97 9.56
N VAL A 74 -17.10 13.95 8.67
CA VAL A 74 -16.09 13.83 7.60
C VAL A 74 -14.67 13.69 8.15
N PHE A 75 -14.33 14.48 9.17
CA PHE A 75 -13.00 14.40 9.82
C PHE A 75 -12.77 13.02 10.46
N GLU A 76 -13.73 12.53 11.23
CA GLU A 76 -13.65 11.23 11.89
C GLU A 76 -13.57 10.09 10.87
N GLN A 77 -14.41 10.11 9.84
CA GLN A 77 -14.39 9.09 8.79
C GLN A 77 -13.06 9.08 8.05
N PHE A 78 -12.49 10.26 7.75
CA PHE A 78 -11.20 10.35 7.07
C PHE A 78 -10.08 9.67 7.89
N TRP A 79 -10.02 9.92 9.20
CA TRP A 79 -8.98 9.33 10.05
C TRP A 79 -9.18 7.83 10.26
N ARG A 80 -10.43 7.37 10.42
CA ARG A 80 -10.75 5.93 10.47
C ARG A 80 -10.31 5.22 9.20
N ASP A 81 -10.72 5.70 8.03
CA ASP A 81 -10.35 5.14 6.74
C ASP A 81 -8.83 5.11 6.55
N LYS A 82 -8.14 6.16 6.98
CA LYS A 82 -6.69 6.27 6.86
C LYS A 82 -5.96 5.29 7.78
N GLN A 83 -6.42 5.12 9.02
CA GLN A 83 -5.88 4.14 9.95
C GLN A 83 -6.10 2.71 9.44
N ASP A 84 -7.31 2.40 8.98
CA ASP A 84 -7.65 1.08 8.42
C ASP A 84 -6.81 0.76 7.18
N ALA A 85 -6.66 1.72 6.26
CA ALA A 85 -5.84 1.55 5.07
C ALA A 85 -4.35 1.33 5.44
N ALA A 86 -3.82 2.09 6.40
CA ALA A 86 -2.46 1.93 6.88
C ALA A 86 -2.23 0.56 7.54
N LEU A 87 -3.18 0.11 8.37
CA LEU A 87 -3.11 -1.20 9.01
C LEU A 87 -3.11 -2.34 7.98
N ARG A 88 -4.04 -2.28 7.00
CA ARG A 88 -4.11 -3.28 5.91
C ARG A 88 -2.83 -3.33 5.10
N LEU A 89 -2.26 -2.18 4.76
CA LEU A 89 -0.99 -2.11 4.03
C LEU A 89 0.15 -2.73 4.85
N ARG A 90 0.31 -2.38 6.13
CA ARG A 90 1.35 -2.95 7.00
C ARG A 90 1.23 -4.47 7.14
N ASN A 91 0.01 -4.98 7.26
CA ASN A 91 -0.23 -6.42 7.34
C ASN A 91 0.15 -7.13 6.02
N ALA A 92 -0.20 -6.53 4.88
CA ALA A 92 0.17 -7.06 3.57
C ALA A 92 1.70 -7.04 3.35
N GLU A 93 2.37 -5.97 3.76
CA GLU A 93 3.84 -5.85 3.70
C GLU A 93 4.54 -6.89 4.58
N THR A 94 4.06 -7.09 5.81
CA THR A 94 4.59 -8.12 6.72
C THR A 94 4.49 -9.49 6.09
N ARG A 95 3.32 -9.82 5.51
CA ARG A 95 3.10 -11.12 4.86
C ARG A 95 3.99 -11.31 3.62
N LEU A 96 4.14 -10.27 2.79
CA LEU A 96 5.04 -10.32 1.66
C LEU A 96 6.50 -10.47 2.07
N ALA A 97 6.93 -9.85 3.16
CA ALA A 97 8.29 -10.00 3.69
C ALA A 97 8.57 -11.45 4.15
N GLU A 98 7.59 -12.12 4.75
CA GLU A 98 7.68 -13.56 5.06
C GLU A 98 7.80 -14.42 3.80
N LEU A 99 6.92 -14.19 2.81
CA LEU A 99 6.91 -14.94 1.55
C LEU A 99 8.20 -14.70 0.75
N ALA A 100 8.76 -13.50 0.79
CA ALA A 100 10.04 -13.20 0.15
C ALA A 100 11.18 -14.06 0.74
N ARG A 101 11.24 -14.22 2.06
CA ARG A 101 12.23 -15.11 2.71
C ARG A 101 12.04 -16.57 2.30
N MET A 102 10.80 -17.03 2.21
CA MET A 102 10.49 -18.40 1.77
C MET A 102 10.85 -18.63 0.30
N ASN A 103 10.53 -17.69 -0.58
CA ASN A 103 10.89 -17.77 -1.99
C ASN A 103 12.41 -17.82 -2.19
N VAL A 104 13.18 -17.03 -1.43
CA VAL A 104 14.64 -17.09 -1.43
C VAL A 104 15.14 -18.48 -1.01
N ALA A 105 14.60 -19.03 0.08
CA ALA A 105 14.96 -20.37 0.56
C ALA A 105 14.65 -21.46 -0.48
N LEU A 106 13.50 -21.36 -1.14
CA LEU A 106 13.06 -22.26 -2.21
C LEU A 106 13.73 -21.99 -3.57
N ARG A 107 14.62 -20.99 -3.64
CA ARG A 107 15.28 -20.52 -4.88
C ARG A 107 14.30 -20.12 -5.98
N LEU A 108 13.09 -19.73 -5.59
CA LEU A 108 12.07 -19.11 -6.44
C LEU A 108 12.46 -17.65 -6.72
N GLY A 109 12.35 -17.22 -7.99
CA GLY A 109 12.72 -15.84 -8.38
C GLY A 109 14.19 -15.64 -8.74
N ARG A 110 14.94 -16.72 -9.03
CA ARG A 110 16.23 -16.58 -9.73
C ARG A 110 15.99 -15.98 -11.11
N LEU A 111 16.27 -14.68 -11.26
CA LEU A 111 16.43 -14.07 -12.57
C LEU A 111 17.69 -14.67 -13.22
N PRO A 112 17.61 -15.22 -14.43
CA PRO A 112 18.80 -15.54 -15.19
C PRO A 112 19.69 -14.28 -15.25
N ARG A 113 20.99 -14.45 -15.02
CA ARG A 113 21.97 -13.34 -14.96
C ARG A 113 21.89 -12.39 -16.15
N LEU A 114 21.50 -12.91 -17.33
CA LEU A 114 21.25 -12.14 -18.54
C LEU A 114 20.11 -11.11 -18.38
N VAL A 115 19.01 -11.49 -17.74
CA VAL A 115 17.86 -10.61 -17.51
C VAL A 115 18.20 -9.53 -16.48
N ALA A 116 18.98 -9.87 -15.46
CA ALA A 116 19.46 -8.89 -14.49
C ALA A 116 20.35 -7.81 -15.15
N TRP A 117 21.18 -8.19 -16.13
CA TRP A 117 22.04 -7.26 -16.87
C TRP A 117 21.28 -6.31 -17.80
N LEU A 118 20.12 -6.72 -18.33
CA LEU A 118 19.29 -5.86 -19.19
C LEU A 118 18.49 -4.80 -18.42
N LEU A 119 18.35 -4.95 -17.09
CA LEU A 119 17.56 -4.07 -16.23
C LEU A 119 18.40 -3.08 -15.40
N THR A 120 19.73 -3.12 -15.53
CA THR A 120 20.70 -2.22 -14.88
C THR A 120 21.35 -1.30 -15.89
#